data_AF-A0A0Q4XQU4-F1
#
_entry.id   AF-A0A0Q4XQU4-F1
#
_cell.length_a   1.000
_cell.length_b   1.000
_cell.length_c   1.000
_cell.angle_alpha   90.00
_cell.angle_beta   90.00
_cell.angle_gamma   90.00
#
_symmetry.space_group_name_H-M   'P 1'
#
loop_
_entity.id
_entity.type
_entity.pdbx_description
1 polymer ?
#
loop_
_entity_poly.entity_id
_entity_poly.type
_entity_poly.pdbx_seq_one_letter_code
_entity_poly.pdbx_strand_id
1 'polypeptide(L)'
;MHQLFERVDDVVVARLLVDRFESDLDLCKAFPGAHLRALETVKRSHIRYAKARRYGVLARTCGGIAIDLVGTVVSAALRIGRATSAHVRAVRRRAAYVKSVRNEAKVICLPDARRSASNDAEPRIRRVA
;
A
#
# COMPACT_ATOMS: atom_id res chain seq x y z
N MET A 1 23.28 19.73 48.59
CA MET A 1 23.88 18.47 48.10
C MET A 1 22.87 17.56 47.37
N HIS A 2 21.62 17.41 47.83
CA HIS A 2 20.66 16.50 47.17
C HIS A 2 20.19 16.93 45.75
N GLN A 3 20.03 18.22 45.48
CA GLN A 3 19.55 18.71 44.18
C GLN A 3 20.53 18.49 43.01
N LEU A 4 21.84 18.35 43.30
CA LEU A 4 22.84 18.14 42.24
C LEU A 4 22.78 16.70 41.71
N PHE A 5 22.46 15.74 42.58
CA PHE A 5 22.31 14.32 42.21
C PHE A 5 21.03 14.04 41.42
N GLU A 6 19.99 14.84 41.63
CA GLU A 6 18.71 14.78 40.90
C GLU A 6 18.85 15.35 39.46
N ARG A 7 19.80 16.26 39.24
CA ARG A 7 20.14 16.82 37.92
C ARG A 7 21.03 15.91 37.06
N VAL A 8 21.66 14.87 37.63
CA VAL A 8 22.46 13.89 36.87
C VAL A 8 21.59 12.93 36.05
N ASP A 9 20.26 12.96 36.26
CA ASP A 9 19.30 12.17 35.49
C ASP A 9 19.02 12.77 34.09
N ASP A 10 19.36 14.04 33.85
CA ASP A 10 19.35 14.62 32.51
C ASP A 10 20.59 14.17 31.72
N VAL A 11 20.36 13.56 30.57
CA VAL A 11 21.40 13.03 29.67
C VAL A 11 22.36 14.12 29.19
N VAL A 12 21.88 15.35 28.97
CA VAL A 12 22.73 16.45 28.50
C VAL A 12 23.67 16.91 29.60
N VAL A 13 23.15 17.06 30.81
CA VAL A 13 23.92 17.44 32.00
C VAL A 13 24.91 16.35 32.37
N ALA A 14 24.51 15.08 32.28
CA ALA A 14 25.39 13.93 32.52
C ALA A 14 26.58 13.89 31.55
N ARG A 15 26.38 14.18 30.26
CA ARG A 15 27.48 14.26 29.28
C ARG A 15 28.45 15.39 29.60
N LEU A 16 27.93 16.57 29.89
CA LEU A 16 28.76 17.73 30.25
C LEU A 16 29.57 17.47 31.54
N LEU A 17 28.96 16.78 32.51
CA LEU A 17 29.64 16.37 33.74
C LEU A 17 30.74 15.35 33.47
N VAL A 18 30.50 14.33 32.63
CA VAL A 18 31.53 13.34 32.24
C VAL A 18 32.72 14.04 31.58
N ASP A 19 32.49 14.89 30.58
CA ASP A 19 33.56 15.66 29.93
C ASP A 19 34.34 16.51 30.94
N ARG A 20 33.64 17.13 31.90
CA ARG A 20 34.30 17.95 32.92
C ARG A 20 35.15 17.09 33.86
N PHE A 21 34.67 15.92 34.28
CA PHE A 21 35.43 14.99 35.11
C PHE A 21 36.63 14.37 34.37
N GLU A 22 36.55 14.20 33.05
CA GLU A 22 37.68 13.74 32.23
C GLU A 22 38.73 14.86 32.06
N SER A 23 38.30 16.12 32.00
CA SER A 23 39.19 17.28 31.94
C SER A 23 39.88 17.64 33.26
N ASP A 24 39.31 17.21 34.40
CA ASP A 24 39.78 17.56 35.75
C ASP A 24 39.71 16.34 36.68
N LEU A 25 40.84 15.63 36.76
CA LEU A 25 41.00 14.41 37.54
C LEU A 25 40.82 14.62 39.05
N ASP A 26 41.08 15.81 39.57
CA ASP A 26 40.94 16.10 41.00
C ASP A 26 39.48 16.30 41.37
N LEU A 27 38.68 16.84 40.45
CA LEU A 27 37.22 16.89 40.59
C LEU A 27 36.60 15.48 40.59
N CYS A 28 37.15 14.56 39.78
CA CYS A 28 36.72 13.16 39.75
C CYS A 28 37.01 12.44 41.09
N LYS A 29 38.18 12.68 41.68
CA LYS A 29 38.53 12.15 43.02
C LYS A 29 37.66 12.74 44.13
N ALA A 30 37.29 14.01 44.03
CA ALA A 30 36.44 14.69 45.02
C ALA A 30 34.98 14.19 44.98
N PHE A 31 34.46 13.83 43.81
CA PHE A 31 33.06 13.43 43.64
C PHE A 31 32.88 12.15 42.78
N PRO A 32 33.43 11.01 43.21
CA PRO A 32 33.41 9.77 42.42
C PRO A 32 32.00 9.23 42.19
N GLY A 33 31.09 9.40 43.17
CA GLY A 33 29.70 8.96 43.04
C GLY A 33 28.89 9.74 41.99
N ALA A 34 29.20 11.03 41.81
CA ALA A 34 28.57 11.84 40.78
C ALA A 34 29.08 11.45 39.38
N HIS A 35 30.37 11.19 39.26
CA HIS A 35 30.98 10.70 38.02
C HIS A 35 30.40 9.35 37.58
N LEU A 36 30.29 8.38 38.50
CA LEU A 36 29.71 7.06 38.21
C LEU A 36 28.25 7.15 37.77
N ARG A 37 27.43 7.98 38.44
CA ARG A 37 26.04 8.20 38.04
C ARG A 37 25.95 8.85 36.67
N ALA A 38 26.78 9.84 36.37
CA ALA A 38 26.78 10.50 35.06
C ALA A 38 27.13 9.50 33.94
N LEU A 39 28.15 8.66 34.15
CA LEU A 39 28.49 7.57 33.22
C LEU A 39 27.34 6.58 33.04
N GLU A 40 26.65 6.22 34.12
CA GLU A 40 25.49 5.33 34.06
C GLU A 40 24.34 5.93 33.24
N THR A 41 23.98 7.20 33.50
CA THR A 41 22.93 7.91 32.75
C THR A 41 23.25 7.96 31.26
N VAL A 42 24.50 8.29 30.91
CA VAL A 42 24.95 8.32 29.50
C VAL A 42 24.83 6.93 28.87
N LYS A 43 25.30 5.87 29.53
CA LYS A 43 25.20 4.49 29.01
C LYS A 43 23.75 4.05 28.84
N ARG A 44 22.88 4.31 29.83
CA ARG A 44 21.44 3.99 29.76
C ARG A 44 20.77 4.72 28.59
N SER A 45 21.13 5.98 28.34
CA SER A 45 20.62 6.75 27.20
C SER A 45 21.01 6.11 25.86
N HIS A 46 22.26 5.67 25.70
CA HIS A 46 22.72 5.01 24.47
C HIS A 46 21.98 3.70 24.21
N ILE A 47 21.78 2.90 25.25
CA ILE A 47 20.99 1.66 25.17
C ILE A 47 19.55 1.98 24.75
N ARG A 48 18.92 3.00 25.36
CA ARG A 48 17.54 3.40 25.03
C ARG A 48 17.42 3.87 23.58
N TYR A 49 18.36 4.69 23.09
CA TYR A 49 18.39 5.15 21.71
C TYR A 49 18.61 3.99 20.72
N ALA A 50 19.55 3.09 21.01
CA ALA A 50 19.79 1.91 20.19
C ALA A 50 18.54 1.01 20.12
N LYS A 51 17.84 0.83 21.25
CA LYS A 51 16.60 0.07 21.34
C LYS A 51 15.47 0.74 20.55
N ALA A 52 15.28 2.04 20.72
CA ALA A 52 14.28 2.82 19.98
C ALA A 52 14.52 2.78 18.46
N ARG A 53 15.78 2.85 18.02
CA ARG A 53 16.14 2.70 16.59
C ARG A 53 15.75 1.33 16.05
N ARG A 54 15.97 0.25 16.81
CA ARG A 54 15.55 -1.10 16.41
C ARG A 54 14.03 -1.24 16.31
N TYR A 55 13.28 -0.69 17.26
CA TYR A 55 11.81 -0.68 17.19
C TYR A 55 11.27 0.16 16.03
N GLY A 56 11.86 1.32 15.76
CA GLY A 56 11.46 2.17 14.64
C GLY A 56 11.70 1.51 13.27
N VAL A 57 12.80 0.77 13.12
CA VAL A 57 13.06 -0.02 11.91
C VAL A 57 12.05 -1.16 11.78
N LEU A 58 11.81 -1.91 12.87
CA LEU A 58 10.87 -3.03 12.87
C LEU A 58 9.43 -2.58 12.56
N ALA A 59 8.99 -1.46 13.14
CA ALA A 59 7.65 -0.91 12.90
C ALA A 59 7.47 -0.50 11.43
N ARG A 60 8.50 0.09 10.80
CA ARG A 60 8.46 0.45 9.37
C ARG A 60 8.42 -0.78 8.48
N THR A 61 9.21 -1.81 8.77
CA THR A 61 9.21 -3.04 7.97
C THR A 61 7.89 -3.79 8.08
N CYS A 62 7.31 -3.89 9.28
CA CYS A 62 6.00 -4.53 9.46
C CYS A 62 4.88 -3.74 8.77
N GLY A 63 4.91 -2.41 8.81
CA GLY A 63 3.95 -1.57 8.10
C GLY A 63 3.99 -1.75 6.58
N GLY A 64 5.20 -1.80 5.99
CA GLY A 64 5.37 -2.03 4.55
C GLY A 64 4.81 -3.39 4.10
N ILE A 65 5.17 -4.47 4.82
CA ILE A 65 4.69 -5.83 4.51
C ILE A 65 3.16 -5.91 4.57
N ALA A 66 2.54 -5.26 5.56
CA ALA A 66 1.08 -5.25 5.71
C ALA A 66 0.39 -4.55 4.51
N ILE A 67 0.94 -3.41 4.06
CA ILE A 67 0.40 -2.67 2.91
C ILE A 67 0.53 -3.49 1.63
N ASP A 68 1.68 -4.15 1.42
CA ASP A 68 1.92 -5.00 0.25
C ASP A 68 0.96 -6.19 0.19
N LEU A 69 0.70 -6.83 1.34
CA LEU A 69 -0.28 -7.91 1.45
C LEU A 69 -1.70 -7.44 1.07
N VAL A 70 -2.14 -6.29 1.59
CA VAL A 70 -3.45 -5.74 1.22
C VAL A 70 -3.50 -5.41 -0.27
N GLY A 71 -2.45 -4.79 -0.81
CA GLY A 71 -2.35 -4.45 -2.23
C GLY A 71 -2.42 -5.67 -3.15
N THR A 72 -1.75 -6.76 -2.78
CA THR A 72 -1.77 -8.02 -3.55
C THR A 72 -3.14 -8.69 -3.52
N VAL A 73 -3.80 -8.73 -2.35
CA VAL A 73 -5.16 -9.29 -2.21
C VAL A 73 -6.18 -8.49 -3.02
N VAL A 74 -6.16 -7.15 -2.91
CA VAL A 74 -7.06 -6.29 -3.68
C VAL A 74 -6.82 -6.44 -5.19
N SER A 75 -5.55 -6.49 -5.61
CA SER A 75 -5.20 -6.68 -7.02
C SER A 75 -5.68 -8.03 -7.55
N ALA A 76 -5.54 -9.10 -6.76
CA ALA A 76 -6.03 -10.42 -7.11
C ALA A 76 -7.57 -10.44 -7.22
N ALA A 77 -8.27 -9.85 -6.24
CA ALA A 77 -9.73 -9.74 -6.25
C ALA A 77 -10.24 -8.97 -7.48
N LEU A 78 -9.60 -7.85 -7.84
CA LEU A 78 -9.95 -7.08 -9.03
C LEU A 78 -9.71 -7.84 -10.33
N ARG A 79 -8.62 -8.62 -10.42
CA ARG A 79 -8.35 -9.47 -11.59
C ARG A 79 -9.40 -10.56 -11.75
N ILE A 80 -9.77 -11.24 -10.66
CA ILE A 80 -10.82 -12.27 -10.66
C ILE A 80 -12.16 -11.65 -11.03
N GLY A 81 -12.53 -10.51 -10.44
CA GLY A 81 -13.77 -9.80 -10.76
C GLY A 81 -13.86 -9.37 -12.24
N ARG A 82 -12.75 -8.91 -12.82
CA ARG A 82 -12.69 -8.58 -14.25
C ARG A 82 -12.85 -9.82 -15.13
N ALA A 83 -12.17 -10.93 -14.80
CA ALA A 83 -12.26 -12.17 -15.54
C ALA A 83 -13.68 -12.77 -15.54
N THR A 84 -14.34 -12.81 -14.37
CA THR A 84 -15.71 -13.31 -14.25
C THR A 84 -16.70 -12.41 -14.99
N SER A 85 -16.54 -11.09 -14.89
CA SER A 85 -17.40 -10.15 -15.61
C SER A 85 -17.27 -10.29 -17.14
N ALA A 86 -16.06 -10.52 -17.65
CA ALA A 86 -15.83 -10.77 -19.08
C ALA A 86 -16.49 -12.08 -19.52
N HIS A 87 -16.39 -13.13 -18.71
CA HIS A 87 -17.01 -14.41 -18.99
C HIS A 87 -18.54 -14.32 -19.02
N VAL A 88 -19.15 -13.62 -18.06
CA VAL A 88 -20.60 -13.41 -18.01
C VAL A 88 -21.08 -12.59 -19.21
N ARG A 89 -20.34 -11.55 -19.62
CA ARG A 89 -20.68 -10.77 -20.83
C ARG A 89 -20.60 -11.64 -22.09
N ALA A 90 -19.60 -12.51 -22.20
CA ALA A 90 -19.46 -13.43 -23.34
C ALA A 90 -20.63 -14.42 -23.41
N VAL A 91 -21.03 -14.99 -22.27
CA VAL A 91 -22.19 -15.90 -22.19
C VAL A 91 -23.49 -15.17 -22.52
N ARG A 92 -23.70 -13.95 -22.01
CA ARG A 92 -24.88 -13.14 -22.34
C ARG A 92 -24.96 -12.78 -23.82
N ARG A 93 -23.83 -12.45 -24.47
CA ARG A 93 -23.79 -12.20 -25.92
C ARG A 93 -24.16 -13.45 -26.72
N ARG A 94 -23.65 -14.63 -26.34
CA ARG A 94 -24.02 -15.90 -26.98
C ARG A 94 -25.51 -16.21 -26.81
N ALA A 95 -26.06 -16.00 -25.62
CA ALA A 95 -27.49 -16.20 -25.37
C ALA A 95 -28.37 -15.22 -26.18
N ALA A 96 -27.94 -13.96 -26.34
CA ALA A 96 -28.64 -12.98 -27.17
C ALA A 96 -28.59 -13.37 -28.66
N TYR A 97 -27.44 -13.84 -29.16
CA TYR A 97 -27.29 -14.33 -30.52
C TYR A 97 -28.16 -15.56 -30.81
N VAL A 98 -28.21 -16.53 -29.90
CA VAL A 98 -29.08 -17.70 -30.06
C VAL A 98 -30.56 -17.29 -30.09
N LYS A 99 -30.95 -16.31 -29.28
CA LYS A 99 -32.32 -15.75 -29.32
C LYS A 99 -32.63 -15.06 -30.65
N SER A 100 -31.68 -14.30 -31.23
CA SER A 100 -31.90 -13.66 -32.54
C SER A 100 -32.05 -14.69 -33.65
N VAL A 101 -31.18 -15.70 -33.71
CA VAL A 101 -31.26 -16.79 -34.69
C VAL A 101 -32.57 -17.57 -34.57
N ARG A 102 -33.03 -17.84 -33.33
CA ARG A 102 -34.32 -18.52 -33.11
C ARG A 102 -35.51 -17.67 -33.55
N ASN A 103 -35.42 -16.35 -33.40
CA ASN A 103 -36.47 -15.43 -33.85
C ASN A 103 -36.50 -15.35 -35.38
N GLU A 104 -35.35 -15.31 -36.05
CA GLU A 104 -35.24 -15.40 -37.52
C GLU A 104 -35.79 -16.73 -38.05
N ALA A 105 -35.48 -17.85 -37.40
CA ALA A 105 -36.03 -19.16 -37.76
C ALA A 105 -37.55 -19.28 -37.54
N LYS A 106 -38.15 -18.41 -36.71
CA LYS A 106 -39.60 -18.34 -36.48
C LYS A 106 -40.31 -17.43 -37.49
N VAL A 107 -39.56 -16.64 -38.27
CA VAL A 107 -40.11 -15.90 -39.41
C VAL A 107 -40.31 -16.90 -40.54
N ILE A 108 -41.55 -17.35 -40.71
CA ILE A 108 -41.95 -18.07 -41.91
C ILE A 108 -41.82 -17.07 -43.05
N CYS A 109 -40.79 -17.23 -43.89
CA CYS A 109 -40.71 -16.53 -45.16
C CYS A 109 -41.91 -16.99 -45.98
N LEU A 110 -42.94 -16.14 -46.11
CA LEU A 110 -43.91 -16.31 -47.16
C LEU A 110 -43.13 -16.26 -48.49
N PRO A 111 -43.35 -17.20 -49.42
CA PRO A 111 -42.74 -17.09 -50.73
C PRO A 111 -43.22 -15.78 -51.32
N ASP A 112 -42.27 -14.90 -51.66
CA ASP A 112 -42.56 -13.65 -52.36
C ASP A 112 -43.41 -14.01 -53.57
N ALA A 113 -44.69 -13.66 -53.50
CA ALA A 113 -45.58 -13.77 -54.63
C ALA A 113 -44.95 -12.92 -55.72
N ARG A 114 -44.36 -13.62 -56.68
CA ARG A 114 -43.62 -13.12 -57.83
C ARG A 114 -44.54 -12.21 -58.64
N ARG A 115 -44.68 -10.96 -58.19
CA ARG A 115 -45.34 -9.88 -58.92
C ARG A 115 -44.35 -9.41 -59.98
N SER A 116 -44.55 -10.00 -61.14
CA SER A 116 -44.26 -9.47 -62.46
C SER A 116 -44.00 -7.96 -62.52
N ALA A 117 -42.87 -7.65 -63.13
CA ALA A 117 -42.62 -6.51 -64.02
C ALA A 117 -42.82 -5.08 -63.47
N SER A 118 -41.69 -4.37 -63.37
CA SER A 118 -41.37 -3.15 -64.14
C SER A 118 -40.75 -2.03 -63.30
N ASN A 119 -39.62 -1.55 -63.84
CA ASN A 119 -39.06 -0.21 -63.76
C ASN A 119 -38.17 0.15 -62.56
N ASP A 120 -36.87 0.22 -62.88
CA ASP A 120 -35.96 1.34 -62.67
C ASP A 120 -35.96 2.03 -61.29
N ALA A 121 -34.96 1.69 -60.48
CA ALA A 121 -34.19 2.68 -59.73
C ALA A 121 -32.88 2.05 -59.19
N GLU A 122 -31.74 2.58 -59.65
CA GLU A 122 -30.41 2.33 -59.11
C GLU A 122 -30.34 2.46 -57.58
N PRO A 123 -29.68 1.53 -56.86
CA PRO A 123 -29.25 1.80 -55.49
C PRO A 123 -27.89 2.51 -55.51
N ARG A 124 -27.90 3.84 -55.37
CA ARG A 124 -26.73 4.64 -55.02
C ARG A 124 -26.17 4.19 -53.67
N ILE A 125 -25.02 3.52 -53.72
CA ILE A 125 -24.19 3.21 -52.55
C ILE A 125 -23.70 4.52 -51.94
N ARG A 126 -24.15 4.84 -50.72
CA ARG A 126 -23.45 5.79 -49.83
C ARG A 126 -22.80 5.02 -48.69
N ARG A 127 -21.48 4.90 -48.76
CA ARG A 127 -20.61 4.60 -47.61
C ARG A 127 -20.77 5.72 -46.57
N VAL A 128 -20.76 5.35 -45.30
CA VAL A 128 -20.50 6.27 -44.19
C VAL A 128 -19.23 5.75 -43.49
N ALA A 129 -18.27 6.65 -43.35
CA ALA A 129 -17.00 6.50 -42.67
C ALA A 129 -17.17 6.51 -41.14
#